data_AF-A0AAP8N4U9-F1
#
_entry.id   AF-A0AAP8N4U9-F1
#
_cell.length_a   1.000
_cell.length_b   1.000
_cell.length_c   1.000
_cell.angle_alpha   90.00
_cell.angle_beta   90.00
_cell.angle_gamma   90.00
#
_symmetry.space_group_name_H-M   'P 1'
#
loop_
_entity.id
_entity.type
_entity.pdbx_description
1 polymer ?
#
loop_
_entity_poly.entity_id
_entity_poly.type
_entity_poly.pdbx_seq_one_letter_code
_entity_poly.pdbx_strand_id
1 'polypeptide(L)' 'GLVQVFECDLLVNCAGGAIGLDGVDAASAEDWTNMFNSNVLGTLRMTQLLLPRLIASQGCIINITSTAALAGYEGGGG' A
#
# COMPACT_ATOMS: atom_id res chain seq x y z
N GLY A 1 2.28 22.96 -7.11
CA GLY A 1 1.58 23.41 -5.89
C GLY A 1 1.10 22.19 -5.16
N LEU A 2 1.26 22.13 -3.83
CA LEU A 2 0.74 21.01 -3.04
C LEU A 2 -0.80 21.10 -3.02
N VAL A 3 -1.47 20.00 -3.37
CA VAL A 3 -2.93 19.90 -3.24
C VAL A 3 -3.26 19.85 -1.76
N GLN A 4 -4.08 20.78 -1.29
CA GLN A 4 -4.53 20.81 0.09
C GLN A 4 -5.88 20.10 0.18
N VAL A 5 -5.91 18.97 0.88
CA VAL A 5 -7.14 18.26 1.22
C VAL A 5 -7.71 18.89 2.49
N PHE A 6 -8.97 19.31 2.46
CA PHE A 6 -9.62 19.95 3.61
C PHE A 6 -10.51 18.98 4.38
N GLU A 7 -11.11 18.02 3.68
CA GLU A 7 -12.01 17.00 4.22
C GLU A 7 -11.71 15.64 3.56
N CYS A 8 -11.99 14.54 4.27
CA CYS A 8 -11.79 13.19 3.74
C CYS A 8 -12.77 12.23 4.42
N ASP A 9 -13.82 11.82 3.71
CA ASP A 9 -14.79 10.82 4.17
C ASP A 9 -14.35 9.39 3.87
N LEU A 10 -13.52 9.21 2.84
CA LEU A 10 -13.06 7.91 2.40
C LEU A 10 -11.61 7.99 1.91
N LEU A 11 -10.76 7.15 2.48
CA LEU A 11 -9.43 6.85 1.95
C LEU A 11 -9.41 5.43 1.40
N VAL A 12 -9.06 5.29 0.13
CA VAL A 12 -8.81 3.99 -0.49
C VAL A 12 -7.30 3.85 -0.76
N ASN A 13 -6.63 3.04 0.03
CA ASN A 13 -5.23 2.67 -0.23
C ASN A 13 -5.21 1.55 -1.28
N CYS A 14 -5.03 1.94 -2.54
CA CYS A 14 -4.99 1.02 -3.69
C CYS A 14 -3.67 1.08 -4.47
N ALA A 15 -2.80 2.06 -4.17
CA ALA A 15 -1.50 2.14 -4.83
C ALA A 15 -0.61 1.00 -4.34
N GLY A 16 -0.19 0.15 -5.26
CA GLY A 16 0.64 -1.01 -4.97
C GLY A 16 0.68 -1.99 -6.13
N GLY A 17 1.54 -2.99 -6.02
CA GLY A 17 1.70 -4.03 -7.03
C GLY A 17 2.62 -5.15 -6.58
N ALA A 18 2.69 -6.20 -7.41
CA ALA A 18 3.69 -7.25 -7.34
C ALA A 18 4.71 -7.03 -8.47
N ILE A 19 6.00 -7.04 -8.16
CA ILE A 19 7.06 -6.72 -9.12
C ILE A 19 8.08 -7.86 -9.12
N GLY A 20 8.06 -8.62 -10.21
CA GLY A 20 8.85 -9.84 -10.34
C GLY A 20 8.01 -11.09 -10.17
N LEU A 21 8.46 -12.18 -10.77
CA LEU A 21 7.87 -13.53 -10.64
C LEU A 21 8.96 -14.58 -10.36
N ASP A 22 10.14 -14.10 -9.97
CA ASP A 22 11.31 -14.93 -9.74
C ASP A 22 11.14 -15.74 -8.44
N GLY A 23 11.89 -16.83 -8.34
CA GLY A 23 12.09 -17.50 -7.05
C GLY A 23 12.80 -16.56 -6.07
N VAL A 24 12.64 -16.83 -4.76
CA VAL A 24 13.28 -16.02 -3.70
C VAL A 24 14.81 -15.99 -3.83
N ASP A 25 15.41 -17.03 -4.41
CA ASP A 25 16.85 -17.13 -4.67
C ASP A 25 17.36 -16.15 -5.73
N ALA A 26 16.47 -15.68 -6.62
CA ALA A 26 16.77 -14.72 -7.67
C ALA A 26 16.07 -13.36 -7.49
N ALA A 27 15.36 -13.18 -6.37
CA ALA A 27 14.58 -11.97 -6.10
C ALA A 27 15.45 -10.71 -6.02
N SER A 28 14.96 -9.63 -6.63
CA SER A 28 15.61 -8.31 -6.61
C SER A 28 15.27 -7.55 -5.33
N ALA A 29 16.31 -7.21 -4.55
CA ALA A 29 16.15 -6.39 -3.35
C ALA A 29 15.61 -4.97 -3.67
N GLU A 30 15.89 -4.45 -4.87
CA GLU A 30 15.36 -3.17 -5.33
C GLU A 30 13.85 -3.24 -5.59
N ASP A 31 13.38 -4.30 -6.25
CA ASP A 31 11.96 -4.51 -6.51
C ASP A 31 11.18 -4.70 -5.20
N TRP A 32 11.73 -5.48 -4.27
CA TRP A 32 11.19 -5.59 -2.90
C TRP A 32 11.13 -4.24 -2.19
N THR A 33 12.18 -3.43 -2.29
CA THR A 33 12.20 -2.10 -1.70
C THR A 33 11.12 -1.20 -2.29
N ASN A 34 10.93 -1.25 -3.62
CA ASN A 34 9.89 -0.49 -4.31
C ASN A 34 8.48 -0.92 -3.86
N MET A 35 8.22 -2.22 -3.80
CA MET A 35 6.94 -2.75 -3.30
C MET A 35 6.71 -2.42 -1.83
N PHE A 36 7.70 -2.53 -0.95
CA PHE A 36 7.54 -2.16 0.46
C PHE A 36 7.23 -0.66 0.60
N ASN A 37 7.87 0.17 -0.21
CA ASN A 37 7.63 1.61 -0.22
C ASN A 37 6.19 1.95 -0.66
N SER A 38 5.63 1.27 -1.66
CA SER A 38 4.27 1.52 -2.14
C SER A 38 3.21 0.77 -1.32
N ASN A 39 3.29 -0.56 -1.24
CA ASN A 39 2.28 -1.43 -0.65
C ASN A 39 2.12 -1.22 0.86
N VAL A 40 3.24 -1.01 1.57
CA VAL A 40 3.27 -0.94 3.04
C VAL A 40 3.45 0.48 3.54
N LEU A 41 4.58 1.11 3.22
CA LEU A 41 4.90 2.45 3.76
C LEU A 41 4.00 3.52 3.13
N GLY A 42 3.62 3.39 1.86
CA GLY A 42 2.69 4.29 1.19
C GLY A 42 1.34 4.31 1.88
N THR A 43 0.78 3.13 2.17
CA THR A 43 -0.46 2.95 2.95
C THR A 43 -0.38 3.64 4.31
N LEU A 44 0.71 3.44 5.06
CA LEU A 44 0.92 4.10 6.36
C LEU A 44 0.99 5.62 6.22
N ARG A 45 1.80 6.13 5.29
CA ARG A 45 2.03 7.57 5.08
C ARG A 45 0.73 8.29 4.70
N MET A 46 -0.05 7.72 3.78
CA MET A 46 -1.34 8.31 3.37
C MET A 46 -2.36 8.27 4.49
N THR A 47 -2.40 7.15 5.23
CA THR A 47 -3.26 7.03 6.41
C THR A 47 -2.90 8.09 7.45
N GLN A 48 -1.63 8.22 7.84
CA GLN A 48 -1.18 9.22 8.82
C GLN A 48 -1.48 10.66 8.36
N LEU A 49 -1.26 10.95 7.08
CA LEU A 49 -1.50 12.27 6.50
C LEU A 49 -2.99 12.68 6.59
N LEU A 50 -3.90 11.73 6.39
CA LEU A 50 -5.34 11.99 6.30
C LEU A 50 -6.12 11.62 7.57
N LEU A 51 -5.51 10.91 8.52
CA LEU A 51 -6.15 10.41 9.74
C LEU A 51 -6.91 11.50 10.53
N PRO A 52 -6.38 12.71 10.75
CA PRO A 52 -7.13 13.75 11.47
C PRO A 52 -8.43 14.14 10.78
N ARG A 53 -8.45 14.13 9.44
CA ARG A 53 -9.62 14.49 8.63
C ARG A 53 -10.65 13.36 8.59
N LEU A 54 -10.17 12.13 8.46
CA LEU A 54 -10.99 10.92 8.54
C LEU A 54 -11.69 10.80 9.90
N ILE A 55 -10.99 11.12 11.00
CA ILE A 55 -11.61 11.13 12.34
C ILE A 55 -12.68 12.22 12.43
N ALA A 56 -12.38 13.43 11.95
CA ALA A 56 -13.32 14.56 12.00
C ALA A 56 -14.61 14.30 11.19
N SER A 57 -14.51 13.61 10.06
CA SER A 57 -15.63 13.24 9.21
C SER A 57 -16.37 11.97 9.65
N GLN A 58 -15.85 11.23 10.64
CA GLN A 58 -16.26 9.84 10.91
C GLN A 58 -16.14 8.95 9.65
N GLY A 59 -15.11 9.20 8.86
CA GLY A 59 -14.84 8.54 7.59
C GLY A 59 -14.31 7.11 7.70
N CYS A 60 -14.10 6.49 6.55
CA CYS A 60 -13.69 5.11 6.40
C CYS A 60 -12.34 4.97 5.69
N ILE A 61 -11.60 3.92 6.03
CA ILE A 61 -10.38 3.50 5.31
C ILE A 61 -10.63 2.13 4.70
N ILE A 62 -10.36 2.00 3.41
CA ILE A 62 -10.36 0.73 2.68
C ILE A 62 -8.95 0.47 2.16
N ASN A 63 -8.35 -0.65 2.57
CA ASN A 63 -7.06 -1.11 2.07
C ASN A 63 -7.29 -2.23 1.07
N ILE A 64 -6.86 -2.03 -0.17
CA ILE A 64 -6.90 -3.09 -1.19
C ILE A 64 -5.68 -3.99 -0.99
N THR A 65 -5.94 -5.28 -0.80
CA THR A 65 -4.90 -6.31 -0.58
C THR A 65 -5.09 -7.44 -1.59
N SER A 66 -4.32 -8.53 -1.44
CA SER A 66 -4.38 -9.70 -2.31
C SER A 66 -4.55 -10.97 -1.48
N THR A 67 -5.00 -12.06 -2.11
CA THR A 67 -4.95 -13.41 -1.53
C THR A 67 -3.52 -13.82 -1.17
N ALA A 68 -2.52 -13.23 -1.84
CA ALA A 68 -1.10 -13.38 -1.52
C ALA A 68 -0.73 -12.94 -0.08
N ALA A 69 -1.55 -12.09 0.56
CA ALA A 69 -1.36 -11.73 1.97
C ALA A 69 -1.77 -12.85 2.94
N LEU A 70 -2.55 -13.84 2.47
CA LEU A 70 -3.02 -14.96 3.29
C LEU A 70 -2.10 -16.18 3.16
N ALA A 71 -1.50 -16.38 1.99
CA ALA A 71 -0.57 -17.48 1.73
C ALA A 71 0.39 -17.13 0.59
N GLY A 72 1.62 -17.65 0.68
CA GLY A 72 2.58 -17.60 -0.41
C GLY A 72 2.14 -18.49 -1.59
N TYR A 73 2.62 -18.15 -2.79
CA TYR A 73 2.36 -18.88 -4.01
C TYR A 73 3.68 -19.11 -4.77
N GLU A 74 3.71 -20.14 -5.62
CA GLU A 74 4.88 -20.48 -6.43
C GLU A 74 5.21 -19.35 -7.41
N GLY A 75 6.49 -18.96 -7.49
CA GLY A 75 6.93 -17.80 -8.29
C GLY A 75 6.58 -16.44 -7.69
N GLY A 76 6.15 -16.38 -6.42
CA GLY A 76 5.92 -15.13 -5.68
C GLY A 76 7.14 -14.62 -4.91
N GLY A 77 8.34 -14.73 -5.48
CA GLY A 77 9.57 -14.28 -4.83
C GLY A 77 9.86 -12.80 -5.02
N GLY A 78 9.15 -12.11 -5.91
CA GLY A 78 9.06 -10.64 -5.95
C GLY A 78 7.70 -10.16 -5.47
#